data_AF-W5NM62-F1
#
_entry.id   AF-W5NM62-F1
#
_cell.length_a   1.000
_cell.length_b   1.000
_cell.length_c   1.000
_cell.angle_alpha   90.00
_cell.angle_beta   90.00
_cell.angle_gamma   90.00
#
_symmetry.space_group_name_H-M   'P 1'
#
loop_
_entity.id
_entity.type
_entity.pdbx_description
1 polymer ?
#
loop_
_entity_poly.entity_id
_entity_poly.type
_entity_poly.pdbx_seq_one_letter_code
_entity_poly.pdbx_strand_id
1 'polypeptide(L)'
;MDAFSINSSLILNYSSPKTTERPWTPFVGCEEKVAGILFTLSVQIINVILGIPANVMVLWFLLRNMGEASTSDIFLLNLAFLDGFFGCMVPLDLVNVFFLNNKDAWRVQLFAYGLKDMGGPLFLSCVCLDRYVAVLHPITFTGLKDHKYRAACSVVVLAITLAYAIAKAIGGIENFEKIFTVSILASFAFMVFCNISILWALKRSGPGKDEMHPMKKKAFKMVLSILAIIVFNYLPPVALFPFQQYYSADEFKCYIQPFAFSFVNISSSIQPLLYLSRLE
;
A
#
# COMPACT_ATOMS: atom_id res chain seq x y z
N MET A 1 -35.22 43.04 0.95
CA MET A 1 -34.61 42.89 -0.39
C MET A 1 -33.20 42.35 -0.23
N ASP A 2 -32.92 41.08 -0.47
CA ASP A 2 -33.36 39.91 0.28
C ASP A 2 -32.14 38.99 0.37
N ALA A 3 -32.05 38.23 1.46
CA ALA A 3 -30.95 37.32 1.74
C ALA A 3 -30.88 36.21 0.68
N PHE A 4 -29.69 36.00 0.12
CA PHE A 4 -29.38 34.89 -0.78
C PHE A 4 -29.44 33.58 0.01
N SER A 5 -30.56 32.86 -0.14
CA SER A 5 -30.76 31.51 0.39
C SER A 5 -30.21 30.51 -0.64
N ILE A 6 -29.14 29.80 -0.27
CA ILE A 6 -28.64 28.65 -1.04
C ILE A 6 -29.55 27.46 -0.70
N ASN A 7 -30.36 27.05 -1.68
CA ASN A 7 -31.30 25.93 -1.55
C ASN A 7 -30.56 24.59 -1.42
N SER A 8 -30.71 23.93 -0.26
CA SER A 8 -30.25 22.58 0.06
C SER A 8 -31.08 21.46 -0.58
N SER A 9 -31.60 21.64 -1.80
CA SER A 9 -32.54 20.70 -2.43
C SER A 9 -31.89 19.60 -3.30
N LEU A 10 -30.57 19.40 -3.19
CA LEU A 10 -29.86 18.31 -3.89
C LEU A 10 -29.64 17.04 -3.04
N ILE A 11 -30.20 16.98 -1.84
CA ILE A 11 -30.10 15.81 -0.97
C ILE A 11 -31.43 15.04 -0.97
N LEU A 12 -31.36 13.81 -1.50
CA LEU A 12 -32.27 12.69 -1.27
C LEU A 12 -33.71 12.84 -1.76
N ASN A 13 -33.92 12.57 -3.06
CA ASN A 13 -35.18 11.98 -3.51
C ASN A 13 -34.94 10.52 -3.93
N TYR A 14 -34.51 9.68 -2.97
CA TYR A 14 -34.52 8.24 -3.14
C TYR A 14 -35.93 7.74 -2.82
N SER A 15 -36.78 7.78 -3.83
CA SER A 15 -38.09 7.12 -3.80
C SER A 15 -37.84 5.61 -3.74
N SER A 16 -38.21 4.98 -2.63
CA SER A 16 -38.04 3.54 -2.41
C SER A 16 -38.82 2.72 -3.44
N PRO A 17 -38.16 1.91 -4.30
CA PRO A 17 -38.83 0.86 -5.04
C PRO A 17 -38.79 -0.43 -4.22
N LYS A 18 -39.95 -1.10 -4.21
CA LYS A 18 -40.23 -2.40 -3.60
C LYS A 18 -39.17 -3.46 -3.93
N THR A 19 -38.70 -4.17 -2.90
CA THR A 19 -38.01 -5.48 -2.95
C THR A 19 -37.09 -5.71 -4.15
N THR A 20 -35.98 -4.99 -4.20
CA THR A 20 -34.79 -5.35 -4.98
C THR A 20 -33.75 -5.92 -4.02
N GLU A 21 -33.09 -7.03 -4.40
CA GLU A 21 -31.90 -7.52 -3.68
C GLU A 21 -30.97 -6.34 -3.40
N ARG A 22 -30.59 -6.12 -2.13
CA ARG A 22 -29.67 -5.04 -1.80
C ARG A 22 -28.39 -5.25 -2.62
N PRO A 23 -27.88 -4.22 -3.32
CA PRO A 23 -26.58 -4.25 -3.97
C PRO A 23 -25.53 -4.83 -3.02
N TRP A 24 -24.83 -5.90 -3.42
CA TRP A 24 -23.67 -6.33 -2.63
C TRP A 24 -22.59 -5.30 -2.88
N THR A 25 -22.25 -4.51 -1.87
CA THR A 25 -21.08 -3.63 -1.89
C THR A 25 -20.29 -3.88 -0.59
N PRO A 26 -18.98 -3.65 -0.56
CA PRO A 26 -18.21 -3.71 0.68
C PRO A 26 -18.76 -2.77 1.77
N PHE A 27 -19.50 -1.73 1.36
CA PHE A 27 -20.08 -0.69 2.22
C PHE A 27 -21.53 -0.97 2.63
N VAL A 28 -22.10 -2.15 2.36
CA VAL A 28 -23.46 -2.49 2.83
C VAL A 28 -23.53 -2.37 4.36
N GLY A 29 -24.43 -1.51 4.83
CA GLY A 29 -24.60 -1.17 6.25
C GLY A 29 -23.78 0.05 6.73
N CYS A 30 -22.99 0.68 5.86
CA CYS A 30 -22.14 1.83 6.18
C CYS A 30 -22.71 3.17 5.67
N GLU A 31 -23.97 3.19 5.22
CA GLU A 31 -24.62 4.32 4.55
C GLU A 31 -24.67 5.59 5.42
N GLU A 32 -24.72 5.44 6.74
CA GLU A 32 -24.73 6.56 7.70
C GLU A 32 -23.33 7.11 8.03
N LYS A 33 -22.24 6.45 7.60
CA LYS A 33 -20.84 6.81 7.92
C LYS A 33 -20.09 7.35 6.69
N VAL A 34 -20.67 8.39 6.08
CA VAL A 34 -20.20 9.02 4.82
C VAL A 34 -18.73 9.46 4.84
N ALA A 35 -18.22 9.92 5.99
CA ALA A 35 -16.85 10.45 6.09
C ALA A 35 -15.75 9.43 5.73
N GLY A 36 -15.88 8.16 6.15
CA GLY A 36 -14.90 7.11 5.84
C GLY A 36 -14.89 6.75 4.35
N ILE A 37 -16.07 6.75 3.73
CA ILE A 37 -16.25 6.52 2.28
C ILE A 37 -15.61 7.66 1.50
N LEU A 38 -15.92 8.92 1.83
CA LEU A 38 -15.35 10.09 1.15
C LEU A 38 -13.82 10.14 1.26
N PHE A 39 -13.26 9.81 2.42
CA PHE A 39 -11.81 9.73 2.60
C PHE A 39 -11.17 8.68 1.69
N THR A 40 -11.78 7.48 1.64
CA THR A 40 -11.31 6.38 0.78
C THR A 40 -11.35 6.75 -0.70
N LEU A 41 -12.47 7.32 -1.15
CA LEU A 41 -12.64 7.80 -2.53
C LEU A 41 -11.62 8.89 -2.88
N SER A 42 -11.34 9.81 -1.96
CA SER A 42 -10.35 10.87 -2.17
C SER A 42 -8.95 10.30 -2.39
N VAL A 43 -8.54 9.32 -1.57
CA VAL A 43 -7.24 8.65 -1.73
C VAL A 43 -7.18 7.82 -3.01
N GLN A 44 -8.27 7.14 -3.38
CA GLN A 44 -8.38 6.41 -4.64
C GLN A 44 -8.16 7.33 -5.85
N ILE A 45 -8.79 8.51 -5.87
CA ILE A 45 -8.60 9.51 -6.94
C ILE A 45 -7.13 9.95 -7.01
N ILE A 46 -6.49 10.20 -5.88
CA ILE A 46 -5.06 10.52 -5.81
C ILE A 46 -4.23 9.39 -6.43
N ASN A 47 -4.55 8.13 -6.10
CA ASN A 47 -3.85 6.97 -6.66
C ASN A 47 -4.04 6.81 -8.16
N VAL A 48 -5.21 7.13 -8.70
CA VAL A 48 -5.44 7.11 -10.15
C VAL A 48 -4.62 8.20 -10.85
N ILE A 49 -4.65 9.43 -10.32
CA ILE A 49 -4.02 10.59 -10.96
C ILE A 49 -2.49 10.58 -10.81
N LEU A 50 -1.98 10.22 -9.63
CA LEU A 50 -0.54 10.27 -9.33
C LEU A 50 0.10 8.88 -9.31
N GLY A 51 -0.58 7.91 -8.70
CA GLY A 51 -0.06 6.56 -8.54
C GLY A 51 0.12 5.82 -9.86
N ILE A 52 -0.88 5.83 -10.76
CA ILE A 52 -0.76 5.14 -12.05
C ILE A 52 0.40 5.70 -12.88
N PRO A 53 0.49 7.03 -13.15
CA PRO A 53 1.59 7.55 -13.95
C PRO A 53 2.95 7.30 -13.31
N ALA A 54 3.07 7.47 -11.99
CA ALA A 54 4.32 7.24 -11.28
C ALA A 54 4.77 5.78 -11.39
N ASN A 55 3.88 4.80 -11.14
CA ASN A 55 4.23 3.39 -11.25
C ASN A 55 4.55 2.97 -12.69
N VAL A 56 3.84 3.50 -13.69
CA VAL A 56 4.16 3.26 -15.11
C VAL A 56 5.55 3.80 -15.46
N MET A 57 5.91 5.00 -15.00
CA MET A 57 7.25 5.55 -15.19
C MET A 57 8.33 4.71 -14.50
N VAL A 58 8.08 4.25 -13.27
CA VAL A 58 8.99 3.34 -12.55
C VAL A 58 9.18 2.04 -13.32
N LEU A 59 8.10 1.39 -13.76
CA LEU A 59 8.15 0.17 -14.56
C LEU A 59 8.96 0.39 -15.84
N TRP A 60 8.67 1.47 -16.57
CA TRP A 60 9.38 1.81 -17.79
C TRP A 60 10.87 2.01 -17.56
N PHE A 61 11.24 2.76 -16.51
CA PHE A 61 12.63 3.00 -16.16
C PHE A 61 13.37 1.71 -15.77
N LEU A 62 12.76 0.87 -14.92
CA LEU A 62 13.35 -0.40 -14.48
C LEU A 62 13.49 -1.40 -15.62
N LEU A 63 12.50 -1.51 -16.51
CA LEU A 63 12.56 -2.40 -17.67
C LEU A 63 13.61 -1.94 -18.69
N ARG A 64 13.73 -0.63 -18.92
CA ARG A 64 14.70 -0.08 -19.86
C ARG A 64 16.15 -0.24 -19.38
N ASN A 65 16.36 -0.11 -18.07
CA ASN A 65 17.69 -0.18 -17.46
C ASN A 65 18.00 -1.55 -16.85
N MET A 66 17.29 -2.61 -17.27
CA MET A 66 17.49 -3.97 -16.72
C MET A 66 18.93 -4.50 -16.87
N GLY A 67 19.68 -4.00 -17.86
CA GLY A 67 21.09 -4.36 -18.06
C GLY A 67 22.07 -3.76 -17.04
N GLU A 68 21.69 -2.67 -16.37
CA GLU A 68 22.47 -1.99 -15.30
C GLU A 68 21.78 -2.10 -13.93
N ALA A 69 20.77 -2.98 -13.82
CA ALA A 69 19.84 -3.03 -12.70
C ALA A 69 20.54 -3.15 -11.35
N SER A 70 20.11 -2.29 -10.43
CA SER A 70 20.42 -2.41 -9.01
C SER A 70 19.82 -3.70 -8.45
N THR A 71 20.38 -4.18 -7.36
CA THR A 71 19.96 -5.44 -6.73
C THR A 71 18.50 -5.44 -6.27
N SER A 72 17.97 -4.31 -5.79
CA SER A 72 16.59 -4.22 -5.29
C SER A 72 15.54 -4.09 -6.41
N ASP A 73 15.96 -4.00 -7.67
CA ASP A 73 15.10 -3.55 -8.77
C ASP A 73 13.99 -4.56 -9.11
N ILE A 74 14.23 -5.87 -8.91
CA ILE A 74 13.18 -6.88 -9.09
C ILE A 74 12.03 -6.65 -8.12
N PHE A 75 12.33 -6.38 -6.85
CA PHE A 75 11.29 -6.17 -5.83
C PHE A 75 10.53 -4.88 -6.12
N LEU A 76 11.22 -3.81 -6.55
CA LEU A 76 10.59 -2.56 -6.96
C LEU A 76 9.74 -2.72 -8.22
N LEU A 77 10.18 -3.54 -9.18
CA LEU A 77 9.43 -3.84 -10.40
C LEU A 77 8.11 -4.55 -10.06
N ASN A 78 8.17 -5.59 -9.21
CA ASN A 78 6.98 -6.30 -8.76
C ASN A 78 6.03 -5.39 -7.97
N LEU A 79 6.57 -4.57 -7.07
CA LEU A 79 5.78 -3.61 -6.30
C LEU A 79 5.08 -2.60 -7.21
N ALA A 80 5.79 -2.01 -8.17
CA ALA A 80 5.23 -1.06 -9.13
C ALA A 80 4.18 -1.71 -10.05
N PHE A 81 4.37 -2.99 -10.42
CA PHE A 81 3.39 -3.75 -11.18
C PHE A 81 2.09 -3.94 -10.37
N LEU A 82 2.19 -4.37 -9.12
CA LEU A 82 1.02 -4.55 -8.25
C LEU A 82 0.30 -3.23 -7.96
N ASP A 83 1.05 -2.16 -7.70
CA ASP A 83 0.51 -0.83 -7.44
C ASP A 83 -0.16 -0.23 -8.69
N GLY A 84 0.44 -0.41 -9.87
CA GLY A 84 -0.16 -0.02 -11.14
C GLY A 84 -1.43 -0.81 -11.45
N PHE A 85 -1.40 -2.14 -11.28
CA PHE A 85 -2.58 -2.99 -11.45
C PHE A 85 -3.72 -2.59 -10.51
N PHE A 86 -3.42 -2.37 -9.22
CA PHE A 86 -4.39 -1.89 -8.24
C PHE A 86 -4.97 -0.53 -8.67
N GLY A 87 -4.12 0.42 -9.07
CA GLY A 87 -4.56 1.73 -9.55
C GLY A 87 -5.51 1.63 -10.75
N CYS A 88 -5.24 0.76 -11.72
CA CYS A 88 -6.12 0.53 -12.87
C CYS A 88 -7.47 -0.11 -12.50
N MET A 89 -7.55 -0.85 -11.39
CA MET A 89 -8.79 -1.44 -10.90
C MET A 89 -9.70 -0.43 -10.17
N VAL A 90 -9.15 0.69 -9.70
CA VAL A 90 -9.93 1.73 -8.98
C VAL A 90 -11.02 2.37 -9.86
N PRO A 91 -10.78 2.80 -11.11
CA PRO A 91 -11.87 3.30 -11.97
C PRO A 91 -12.96 2.26 -12.23
N LEU A 92 -12.58 0.98 -12.38
CA LEU A 92 -13.54 -0.12 -12.51
C LEU A 92 -14.35 -0.33 -11.24
N ASP A 93 -13.76 -0.11 -10.06
CA ASP A 93 -14.44 -0.04 -8.75
C ASP A 93 -15.54 1.03 -8.76
N LEU A 94 -15.19 2.26 -9.14
CA LEU A 94 -16.14 3.36 -9.20
C LEU A 94 -17.28 3.07 -10.19
N VAL A 95 -16.96 2.57 -11.39
CA VAL A 95 -17.99 2.22 -12.38
C VAL A 95 -18.91 1.12 -11.88
N ASN A 96 -18.37 0.12 -11.18
CA ASN A 96 -19.16 -0.97 -10.63
C ASN A 96 -20.08 -0.49 -9.49
N VAL A 97 -19.57 0.37 -8.60
CA VAL A 97 -20.34 0.99 -7.51
C VAL A 97 -21.53 1.79 -8.05
N PHE A 98 -21.28 2.66 -9.04
CA PHE A 98 -22.29 3.64 -9.46
C PHE A 98 -23.21 3.16 -10.59
N PHE A 99 -22.79 2.20 -11.42
CA PHE A 99 -23.51 1.84 -12.64
C PHE A 99 -23.82 0.35 -12.80
N LEU A 100 -22.84 -0.53 -12.55
CA LEU A 100 -22.99 -1.95 -12.94
C LEU A 100 -23.57 -2.83 -11.84
N ASN A 101 -23.21 -2.58 -10.57
CA ASN A 101 -23.57 -3.40 -9.42
C ASN A 101 -23.40 -4.92 -9.67
N ASN A 102 -22.30 -5.31 -10.31
CA ASN A 102 -22.05 -6.67 -10.73
C ASN A 102 -21.25 -7.43 -9.64
N LYS A 103 -21.79 -8.58 -9.20
CA LYS A 103 -21.20 -9.44 -8.16
C LYS A 103 -19.81 -10.00 -8.55
N ASP A 104 -19.56 -10.25 -9.83
CA ASP A 104 -18.26 -10.76 -10.29
C ASP A 104 -17.22 -9.66 -10.36
N ALA A 105 -17.60 -8.45 -10.77
CA ALA A 105 -16.71 -7.28 -10.73
C ALA A 105 -16.26 -6.99 -9.29
N TRP A 106 -17.15 -7.18 -8.32
CA TRP A 106 -16.85 -7.08 -6.90
C TRP A 106 -15.81 -8.10 -6.39
N ARG A 107 -15.87 -9.34 -6.88
CA ARG A 107 -14.85 -10.35 -6.56
C ARG A 107 -13.49 -9.99 -7.16
N VAL A 108 -13.48 -9.49 -8.40
CA VAL A 108 -12.25 -9.01 -9.06
C VAL A 108 -11.65 -7.82 -8.31
N GLN A 109 -12.48 -6.93 -7.78
CA GLN A 109 -12.03 -5.82 -6.93
C GLN A 109 -11.42 -6.33 -5.63
N LEU A 110 -12.11 -7.20 -4.90
CA LEU A 110 -11.56 -7.82 -3.68
C LEU A 110 -10.21 -8.52 -3.93
N PHE A 111 -10.08 -9.20 -5.08
CA PHE A 111 -8.82 -9.79 -5.51
C PHE A 111 -7.72 -8.72 -5.67
N ALA A 112 -8.01 -7.63 -6.39
CA ALA A 112 -7.06 -6.53 -6.59
C ALA A 112 -6.63 -5.87 -5.27
N TYR A 113 -7.59 -5.63 -4.35
CA TYR A 113 -7.27 -5.16 -3.00
C TYR A 113 -6.40 -6.17 -2.25
N GLY A 114 -6.71 -7.46 -2.34
CA GLY A 114 -5.92 -8.50 -1.68
C GLY A 114 -4.47 -8.56 -2.17
N LEU A 115 -4.24 -8.35 -3.47
CA LEU A 115 -2.89 -8.24 -4.04
C LEU A 115 -2.13 -7.06 -3.44
N LYS A 116 -2.77 -5.90 -3.32
CA LYS A 116 -2.15 -4.69 -2.74
C LYS A 116 -1.87 -4.87 -1.25
N ASP A 117 -2.86 -5.35 -0.50
CA ASP A 117 -2.81 -5.52 0.95
C ASP A 117 -1.65 -6.40 1.40
N MET A 118 -1.43 -7.54 0.71
CA MET A 118 -0.35 -8.47 1.07
C MET A 118 0.94 -8.17 0.32
N GLY A 119 0.85 -7.90 -0.98
CA GLY A 119 2.02 -7.73 -1.84
C GLY A 119 2.81 -6.46 -1.51
N GLY A 120 2.11 -5.35 -1.24
CA GLY A 120 2.74 -4.06 -0.92
C GLY A 120 3.72 -4.16 0.26
N PRO A 121 3.25 -4.54 1.47
CA PRO A 121 4.11 -4.69 2.64
C PRO A 121 5.22 -5.72 2.48
N LEU A 122 4.94 -6.87 1.84
CA LEU A 122 5.94 -7.93 1.66
C LEU A 122 7.06 -7.51 0.72
N PHE A 123 6.75 -6.94 -0.45
CA PHE A 123 7.78 -6.46 -1.37
C PHE A 123 8.58 -5.31 -0.77
N LEU A 124 7.93 -4.39 -0.05
CA LEU A 124 8.64 -3.32 0.63
C LEU A 124 9.55 -3.85 1.75
N SER A 125 9.15 -4.92 2.44
CA SER A 125 9.99 -5.63 3.39
C SER A 125 11.21 -6.25 2.70
N CYS A 126 11.04 -6.88 1.54
CA CYS A 126 12.16 -7.40 0.73
C CYS A 126 13.13 -6.29 0.30
N VAL A 127 12.62 -5.12 -0.12
CA VAL A 127 13.47 -3.95 -0.44
C VAL A 127 14.24 -3.47 0.80
N CYS A 128 13.59 -3.42 1.97
CA CYS A 128 14.24 -3.02 3.22
C CYS A 128 15.33 -4.03 3.63
N LEU A 129 15.08 -5.33 3.45
CA LEU A 129 16.05 -6.39 3.71
C LEU A 129 17.25 -6.30 2.77
N ASP A 130 17.04 -6.13 1.46
CA ASP A 130 18.13 -6.04 0.49
C ASP A 130 19.06 -4.87 0.83
N ARG A 131 18.49 -3.71 1.18
CA ARG A 131 19.25 -2.54 1.65
C ARG A 131 19.95 -2.77 2.98
N TYR A 132 19.30 -3.46 3.92
CA TYR A 132 19.88 -3.80 5.21
C TYR A 132 21.14 -4.68 5.03
N VAL A 133 21.04 -5.74 4.24
CA VAL A 133 22.16 -6.65 3.96
C VAL A 133 23.27 -5.92 3.21
N ALA A 134 22.93 -5.05 2.25
CA ALA A 134 23.92 -4.26 1.51
C ALA A 134 24.76 -3.35 2.43
N VAL A 135 24.13 -2.70 3.42
CA VAL A 135 24.80 -1.74 4.29
C VAL A 135 25.53 -2.41 5.47
N LEU A 136 24.90 -3.39 6.12
CA LEU A 136 25.45 -3.99 7.34
C LEU A 136 26.30 -5.24 7.08
N HIS A 137 26.07 -5.94 5.96
CA HIS A 137 26.72 -7.21 5.64
C HIS A 137 27.24 -7.25 4.19
N PRO A 138 28.14 -6.33 3.80
CA PRO A 138 28.56 -6.18 2.40
C PRO A 138 29.20 -7.45 1.80
N ILE A 139 29.89 -8.27 2.60
CA ILE A 139 30.48 -9.55 2.16
C ILE A 139 29.39 -10.59 1.86
N THR A 140 28.31 -10.61 2.65
CA THR A 140 27.16 -11.49 2.37
C THR A 140 26.40 -10.99 1.15
N PHE A 141 26.27 -9.67 1.01
CA PHE A 141 25.61 -9.04 -0.12
C PHE A 141 26.30 -9.33 -1.46
N THR A 142 27.64 -9.35 -1.50
CA THR A 142 28.41 -9.73 -2.70
C THR A 142 28.25 -11.21 -3.04
N GLY A 143 28.09 -12.09 -2.05
CA GLY A 143 27.74 -13.50 -2.26
C GLY A 143 26.31 -13.72 -2.76
N LEU A 144 25.35 -12.89 -2.34
CA LEU A 144 23.96 -12.88 -2.79
C LEU A 144 23.73 -12.02 -4.05
N LYS A 145 24.78 -11.71 -4.79
CA LYS A 145 24.70 -10.86 -5.99
C LYS A 145 23.89 -11.52 -7.12
N ASP A 146 23.78 -12.85 -7.13
CA ASP A 146 23.02 -13.56 -8.15
C ASP A 146 21.53 -13.16 -8.11
N HIS A 147 21.04 -12.67 -9.25
CA HIS A 147 19.66 -12.26 -9.49
C HIS A 147 18.66 -13.40 -9.21
N LYS A 148 19.10 -14.67 -9.32
CA LYS A 148 18.27 -15.86 -9.07
C LYS A 148 17.68 -15.90 -7.67
N TYR A 149 18.42 -15.52 -6.63
CA TYR A 149 17.91 -15.55 -5.25
C TYR A 149 16.78 -14.54 -5.05
N ARG A 150 16.92 -13.36 -5.65
CA ARG A 150 15.90 -12.31 -5.58
C ARG A 150 14.69 -12.62 -6.44
N ALA A 151 14.90 -13.24 -7.61
CA ALA A 151 13.82 -13.75 -8.44
C ALA A 151 13.03 -14.86 -7.71
N ALA A 152 13.72 -15.83 -7.11
CA ALA A 152 13.10 -16.89 -6.32
C ALA A 152 12.31 -16.32 -5.12
N CYS A 153 12.89 -15.37 -4.39
CA CYS A 153 12.20 -14.66 -3.31
C CYS A 153 10.95 -13.93 -3.82
N SER A 154 11.06 -13.25 -4.97
CA SER A 154 9.92 -12.55 -5.59
C SER A 154 8.80 -13.53 -5.98
N VAL A 155 9.13 -14.69 -6.54
CA VAL A 155 8.16 -15.74 -6.87
C VAL A 155 7.44 -16.24 -5.62
N VAL A 156 8.17 -16.47 -4.51
CA VAL A 156 7.56 -16.87 -3.24
C VAL A 156 6.61 -15.80 -2.70
N VAL A 157 7.04 -14.54 -2.71
CA VAL A 157 6.21 -13.40 -2.26
C VAL A 157 4.96 -13.25 -3.15
N LEU A 158 5.10 -13.38 -4.48
CA LEU A 158 3.96 -13.37 -5.39
C LEU A 158 3.01 -14.54 -5.12
N ALA A 159 3.52 -15.74 -4.86
CA ALA A 159 2.69 -16.90 -4.57
C ALA A 159 1.87 -16.69 -3.28
N ILE A 160 2.50 -16.18 -2.22
CA ILE A 160 1.81 -15.85 -0.96
C ILE A 160 0.76 -14.75 -1.19
N THR A 161 1.14 -13.71 -1.93
CA THR A 161 0.26 -12.58 -2.27
C THR A 161 -0.96 -13.04 -3.07
N LEU A 162 -0.74 -13.90 -4.06
CA LEU A 162 -1.79 -14.45 -4.91
C LEU A 162 -2.73 -15.36 -4.11
N ALA A 163 -2.18 -16.24 -3.26
CA ALA A 163 -2.98 -17.10 -2.40
C ALA A 163 -3.87 -16.27 -1.46
N TYR A 164 -3.32 -15.23 -0.84
CA TYR A 164 -4.08 -14.30 -0.01
C TYR A 164 -5.16 -13.55 -0.80
N ALA A 165 -4.85 -13.06 -2.00
CA ALA A 165 -5.79 -12.34 -2.85
C ALA A 165 -6.96 -13.22 -3.32
N ILE A 166 -6.68 -14.47 -3.71
CA ILE A 166 -7.72 -15.45 -4.08
C ILE A 166 -8.60 -15.76 -2.87
N ALA A 167 -8.00 -16.01 -1.71
CA ALA A 167 -8.71 -16.25 -0.46
C ALA A 167 -9.64 -15.07 -0.09
N LYS A 168 -9.16 -13.83 -0.24
CA LYS A 168 -9.97 -12.62 -0.04
C LYS A 168 -11.14 -12.52 -1.02
N ALA A 169 -10.92 -12.86 -2.28
CA ALA A 169 -11.92 -12.74 -3.34
C ALA A 169 -13.03 -13.79 -3.24
N ILE A 170 -12.69 -15.02 -2.85
CA ILE A 170 -13.68 -16.09 -2.62
C ILE A 170 -14.49 -15.81 -1.35
N GLY A 171 -13.85 -15.25 -0.32
CA GLY A 171 -14.48 -15.01 0.97
C GLY A 171 -14.76 -16.30 1.75
N GLY A 172 -15.54 -16.18 2.83
CA GLY A 172 -15.97 -17.34 3.64
C GLY A 172 -14.90 -17.91 4.59
N ILE A 173 -13.75 -17.24 4.73
CA ILE A 173 -12.69 -17.64 5.66
C ILE A 173 -12.91 -16.90 6.99
N GLU A 174 -13.17 -17.67 8.04
CA GLU A 174 -13.26 -17.12 9.39
C GLU A 174 -11.93 -16.51 9.81
N ASN A 175 -11.99 -15.38 10.53
CA ASN A 175 -10.81 -14.69 11.04
C ASN A 175 -9.80 -14.20 9.96
N PHE A 176 -10.22 -14.04 8.70
CA PHE A 176 -9.34 -13.56 7.62
C PHE A 176 -8.64 -12.24 7.95
N GLU A 177 -9.35 -11.31 8.61
CA GLU A 177 -8.80 -10.01 9.08
C GLU A 177 -7.63 -10.17 10.06
N LYS A 178 -7.57 -11.27 10.84
CA LYS A 178 -6.44 -11.55 11.73
C LYS A 178 -5.18 -11.92 10.94
N ILE A 179 -5.33 -12.61 9.80
CA ILE A 179 -4.20 -12.95 8.92
C ILE A 179 -3.54 -11.66 8.42
N PHE A 180 -4.35 -10.71 7.94
CA PHE A 180 -3.86 -9.39 7.54
C PHE A 180 -3.18 -8.67 8.71
N THR A 181 -3.85 -8.63 9.88
CA THR A 181 -3.34 -7.94 11.08
C THR A 181 -1.97 -8.46 11.53
N VAL A 182 -1.79 -9.80 11.56
CA VAL A 182 -0.50 -10.41 11.91
C VAL A 182 0.55 -10.10 10.84
N SER A 183 0.17 -10.17 9.57
CA SER A 183 1.09 -9.94 8.45
C SER A 183 1.58 -8.50 8.37
N ILE A 184 0.68 -7.52 8.54
CA ILE A 184 1.02 -6.10 8.59
C ILE A 184 1.82 -5.77 9.86
N LEU A 185 1.43 -6.40 10.98
CA LEU A 185 2.19 -6.66 12.20
C LEU A 185 3.69 -6.83 11.95
N ALA A 186 3.99 -8.02 11.44
CA ALA A 186 5.33 -8.50 11.20
C ALA A 186 6.08 -7.64 10.18
N SER A 187 5.42 -7.30 9.06
CA SER A 187 6.03 -6.51 7.99
C SER A 187 6.44 -5.12 8.49
N PHE A 188 5.59 -4.43 9.25
CA PHE A 188 5.89 -3.12 9.80
C PHE A 188 7.06 -3.18 10.78
N ALA A 189 7.02 -4.10 11.75
CA ALA A 189 8.09 -4.26 12.72
C ALA A 189 9.43 -4.55 12.04
N PHE A 190 9.42 -5.44 11.04
CA PHE A 190 10.60 -5.78 10.25
C PHE A 190 11.15 -4.59 9.45
N MET A 191 10.29 -3.87 8.73
CA MET A 191 10.67 -2.68 7.98
C MET A 191 11.28 -1.59 8.88
N VAL A 192 10.67 -1.32 10.04
CA VAL A 192 11.18 -0.37 11.02
C VAL A 192 12.54 -0.83 11.56
N PHE A 193 12.68 -2.10 11.94
CA PHE A 193 13.94 -2.68 12.39
C PHE A 193 15.06 -2.52 11.36
N CYS A 194 14.81 -2.88 10.11
CA CYS A 194 15.79 -2.75 9.03
C CYS A 194 16.23 -1.29 8.84
N ASN A 195 15.28 -0.36 8.73
CA ASN A 195 15.60 1.05 8.50
C ASN A 195 16.31 1.71 9.69
N ILE A 196 15.90 1.42 10.93
CA ILE A 196 16.59 1.92 12.14
C ILE A 196 18.02 1.38 12.21
N SER A 197 18.22 0.10 11.90
CA SER A 197 19.54 -0.52 11.90
C SER A 197 20.47 0.11 10.86
N ILE A 198 19.95 0.40 9.65
CA ILE A 198 20.69 1.12 8.61
C ILE A 198 21.05 2.53 9.09
N LEU A 199 20.09 3.28 9.65
CA LEU A 199 20.34 4.63 10.18
C LEU A 199 21.40 4.63 11.28
N TRP A 200 21.36 3.63 12.15
CA TRP A 200 22.32 3.49 13.24
C TRP A 200 23.72 3.13 12.74
N ALA A 201 23.83 2.22 11.77
CA ALA A 201 25.10 1.88 11.12
C ALA A 201 25.68 3.11 10.39
N LEU A 202 24.85 3.83 9.64
CA LEU A 202 25.24 5.10 9.03
C LEU A 202 25.65 6.13 10.11
N LYS A 203 24.99 6.22 11.26
CA LYS A 203 25.45 7.14 12.31
C LYS A 203 26.81 6.73 12.90
N ARG A 204 27.05 5.43 13.12
CA ARG A 204 28.27 4.90 13.78
C ARG A 204 29.53 4.89 12.91
N SER A 205 29.43 4.72 11.59
CA SER A 205 30.60 4.57 10.72
C SER A 205 31.37 5.88 10.44
N GLY A 206 31.52 6.78 11.41
CA GLY A 206 32.21 8.07 11.25
C GLY A 206 33.12 8.37 12.44
N PRO A 207 34.44 8.09 12.33
CA PRO A 207 35.42 8.54 13.30
C PRO A 207 35.98 9.92 12.90
N GLY A 208 35.81 10.93 13.76
CA GLY A 208 36.48 12.24 13.65
C GLY A 208 35.56 13.41 13.28
N LYS A 209 35.48 14.38 14.19
CA LYS A 209 34.89 15.75 14.11
C LYS A 209 33.78 15.98 13.07
N ASP A 210 32.55 15.84 13.57
CA ASP A 210 31.30 16.56 13.26
C ASP A 210 30.78 16.74 11.83
N GLU A 211 31.46 16.29 10.77
CA GLU A 211 30.88 16.32 9.42
C GLU A 211 30.77 14.94 8.78
N MET A 212 29.52 14.45 8.71
CA MET A 212 29.19 13.25 7.96
C MET A 212 29.47 13.48 6.47
N HIS A 213 30.35 12.67 5.88
CA HIS A 213 30.69 12.70 4.45
C HIS A 213 29.43 12.88 3.57
N PRO A 214 29.45 13.74 2.54
CA PRO A 214 28.25 14.16 1.80
C PRO A 214 27.43 13.00 1.25
N MET A 215 28.06 11.95 0.72
CA MET A 215 27.36 10.75 0.23
C MET A 215 26.60 10.02 1.35
N LYS A 216 27.20 9.97 2.54
CA LYS A 216 26.64 9.33 3.72
C LYS A 216 25.50 10.15 4.32
N LYS A 217 25.61 11.47 4.28
CA LYS A 217 24.51 12.41 4.60
C LYS A 217 23.33 12.25 3.66
N LYS A 218 23.59 12.12 2.35
CA LYS A 218 22.56 11.81 1.33
C LYS A 218 21.88 10.48 1.64
N ALA A 219 22.64 9.41 1.88
CA ALA A 219 22.09 8.09 2.21
C ALA A 219 21.28 8.09 3.53
N PHE A 220 21.75 8.79 4.56
CA PHE A 220 21.04 8.90 5.83
C PHE A 220 19.68 9.60 5.65
N LYS A 221 19.67 10.77 4.99
CA LYS A 221 18.43 11.51 4.69
C LYS A 221 17.48 10.65 3.87
N MET A 222 18.01 9.91 2.90
CA MET A 222 17.25 8.99 2.05
C MET A 222 16.52 7.91 2.87
N VAL A 223 17.24 7.22 3.76
CA VAL A 223 16.69 6.15 4.61
C VAL A 223 15.72 6.72 5.65
N LEU A 224 16.01 7.90 6.20
CA LEU A 224 15.12 8.59 7.13
C LEU A 224 13.78 8.94 6.47
N SER A 225 13.80 9.45 5.24
CA SER A 225 12.57 9.71 4.47
C SER A 225 11.78 8.42 4.20
N ILE A 226 12.44 7.31 3.89
CA ILE A 226 11.78 6.00 3.70
C ILE A 226 11.11 5.56 5.00
N LEU A 227 11.81 5.62 6.13
CA LEU A 227 11.25 5.27 7.44
C LEU A 227 10.04 6.13 7.77
N ALA A 228 10.11 7.44 7.54
CA ALA A 228 8.99 8.35 7.77
C ALA A 228 7.76 7.98 6.93
N ILE A 229 7.95 7.63 5.66
CA ILE A 229 6.87 7.18 4.76
C ILE A 229 6.28 5.84 5.19
N ILE A 230 7.12 4.90 5.67
CA ILE A 230 6.66 3.63 6.21
C ILE A 230 5.80 3.86 7.45
N VAL A 231 6.28 4.67 8.39
CA VAL A 231 5.51 5.01 9.60
C VAL A 231 4.21 5.70 9.22
N PHE A 232 4.22 6.68 8.33
CA PHE A 232 3.03 7.39 7.92
C PHE A 232 1.96 6.46 7.31
N ASN A 233 2.34 5.57 6.38
CA ASN A 233 1.39 4.73 5.65
C ASN A 233 0.93 3.48 6.43
N TYR A 234 1.80 2.91 7.27
CA TYR A 234 1.56 1.60 7.88
C TYR A 234 1.30 1.65 9.39
N LEU A 235 1.61 2.76 10.08
CA LEU A 235 1.27 2.89 11.49
C LEU A 235 -0.25 2.85 11.74
N PRO A 236 -1.13 3.49 10.94
CA PRO A 236 -2.58 3.46 11.20
C PRO A 236 -3.18 2.05 11.30
N PRO A 237 -3.00 1.13 10.32
CA PRO A 237 -3.52 -0.24 10.46
C PRO A 237 -2.87 -0.99 11.62
N VAL A 238 -1.57 -0.81 11.85
CA VAL A 238 -0.84 -1.47 12.96
C VAL A 238 -1.33 -1.01 14.32
N ALA A 239 -1.70 0.26 14.46
CA ALA A 239 -2.20 0.83 15.70
C ALA A 239 -3.67 0.52 15.97
N LEU A 240 -4.47 0.25 14.93
CA LEU A 240 -5.93 0.12 15.06
C LEU A 240 -6.40 -1.35 15.00
N PHE A 241 -5.85 -2.17 14.12
CA PHE A 241 -6.38 -3.51 13.84
C PHE A 241 -6.19 -4.54 14.96
N PRO A 242 -5.05 -4.56 15.70
CA PRO A 242 -4.91 -5.45 16.86
C PRO A 242 -5.95 -5.20 17.96
N PHE A 243 -6.50 -3.98 18.00
CA PHE A 243 -7.50 -3.55 18.98
C PHE A 243 -8.93 -3.64 18.44
N GLN A 244 -9.18 -4.37 17.34
CA GLN A 244 -10.51 -4.52 16.74
C GLN A 244 -11.62 -4.88 17.75
N GLN A 245 -11.31 -5.67 18.78
CA GLN A 245 -12.25 -6.10 19.81
C GLN A 245 -12.80 -4.97 20.70
N TYR A 246 -12.13 -3.81 20.73
CA TYR A 246 -12.55 -2.65 21.51
C TYR A 246 -13.50 -1.73 20.73
N TYR A 247 -13.70 -1.97 19.43
CA TYR A 247 -14.61 -1.21 18.58
C TYR A 247 -15.90 -1.98 18.37
N SER A 248 -17.00 -1.25 18.15
CA SER A 248 -18.22 -1.89 17.63
C SER A 248 -17.97 -2.44 16.23
N ALA A 249 -18.67 -3.53 15.87
CA ALA A 249 -18.49 -4.16 14.55
C ALA A 249 -18.74 -3.18 13.40
N ASP A 250 -19.76 -2.33 13.54
CA ASP A 250 -20.11 -1.33 12.53
C ASP A 250 -19.06 -0.22 12.43
N GLU A 251 -18.53 0.26 13.56
CA GLU A 251 -17.46 1.27 13.56
C GLU A 251 -16.17 0.74 12.95
N PHE A 252 -15.78 -0.49 13.32
CA PHE A 252 -14.58 -1.11 12.78
C PHE A 252 -14.69 -1.29 11.26
N LYS A 253 -15.82 -1.83 10.80
CA LYS A 253 -16.09 -2.10 9.39
C LYS A 253 -16.23 -0.82 8.56
N CYS A 254 -17.00 0.16 9.05
CA CYS A 254 -17.42 1.30 8.24
C CYS A 254 -16.51 2.53 8.36
N TYR A 255 -15.65 2.59 9.38
CA TYR A 255 -14.78 3.74 9.61
C TYR A 255 -13.32 3.35 9.74
N ILE A 256 -12.99 2.46 10.68
CA ILE A 256 -11.59 2.12 11.01
C ILE A 256 -10.89 1.40 9.86
N GLN A 257 -11.52 0.37 9.28
CA GLN A 257 -10.95 -0.38 8.15
C GLN A 257 -10.73 0.53 6.92
N PRO A 258 -11.75 1.25 6.39
CA PRO A 258 -11.55 2.15 5.24
C PRO A 258 -10.49 3.21 5.48
N PHE A 259 -10.47 3.80 6.68
CA PHE A 259 -9.46 4.78 7.07
C PHE A 259 -8.05 4.18 7.04
N ALA A 260 -7.84 3.05 7.72
CA ALA A 260 -6.53 2.41 7.80
C ALA A 260 -6.03 1.91 6.43
N PHE A 261 -6.91 1.28 5.64
CA PHE A 261 -6.56 0.84 4.28
C PHE A 261 -6.26 2.01 3.35
N SER A 262 -6.89 3.18 3.55
CA SER A 262 -6.56 4.38 2.77
C SER A 262 -5.11 4.81 2.96
N PHE A 263 -4.55 4.70 4.17
CA PHE A 263 -3.12 4.96 4.40
C PHE A 263 -2.20 3.91 3.77
N VAL A 264 -2.63 2.64 3.72
CA VAL A 264 -1.90 1.61 2.98
C VAL A 264 -1.96 1.91 1.48
N ASN A 265 -3.11 2.34 0.97
CA ASN A 265 -3.33 2.60 -0.44
C ASN A 265 -2.56 3.83 -0.92
N ILE A 266 -2.50 4.93 -0.15
CA ILE A 266 -1.76 6.13 -0.58
C ILE A 266 -0.25 5.85 -0.77
N SER A 267 0.27 4.78 -0.15
CA SER A 267 1.64 4.33 -0.36
C SER A 267 1.95 4.02 -1.84
N SER A 268 0.96 3.59 -2.64
CA SER A 268 1.14 3.31 -4.07
C SER A 268 1.41 4.56 -4.91
N SER A 269 1.19 5.74 -4.36
CA SER A 269 1.57 7.02 -4.98
C SER A 269 2.88 7.56 -4.42
N ILE A 270 3.01 7.56 -3.08
CA ILE A 270 4.15 8.20 -2.40
C ILE A 270 5.47 7.49 -2.70
N GLN A 271 5.48 6.16 -2.71
CA GLN A 271 6.69 5.36 -2.89
C GLN A 271 7.31 5.50 -4.29
N PRO A 272 6.56 5.34 -5.40
CA PRO A 272 7.14 5.52 -6.74
C PRO A 272 7.55 6.97 -7.00
N LEU A 273 6.81 7.97 -6.51
CA LEU A 273 7.23 9.38 -6.61
C LEU A 273 8.55 9.66 -5.87
N LEU A 274 8.71 9.09 -4.68
CA LEU A 274 9.97 9.18 -3.94
C LEU A 274 11.12 8.47 -4.70
N TYR A 275 10.84 7.36 -5.38
CA TYR A 275 11.83 6.69 -6.20
C TYR A 275 12.24 7.56 -7.40
N LEU A 276 11.28 8.10 -8.15
CA LEU A 276 11.53 8.92 -9.33
C LEU A 276 12.28 10.21 -8.99
N SER A 277 11.90 10.92 -7.92
CA SER A 277 12.59 12.13 -7.45
C SER A 277 14.05 11.93 -7.02
N ARG A 278 14.52 10.68 -6.97
CA ARG A 278 15.92 10.33 -6.65
C ARG A 278 16.73 9.90 -7.88
N LEU A 279 16.08 9.73 -9.03
CA LEU A 279 16.74 9.46 -10.30
C LEU A 279 17.31 10.75 -10.92
N GLU A 280 16.76 11.91 -10.54
CA GLU A 280 17.28 13.26 -10.83
C GLU A 280 18.45 13.63 -9.89
#